data_AF-A0A5D3CGL3-F1
#
_entry.id   AF-A0A5D3CGL3-F1
#
_cell.length_a   1.000
_cell.length_b   1.000
_cell.length_c   1.000
_cell.angle_alpha   90.00
_cell.angle_beta   90.00
_cell.angle_gamma   90.00
#
_symmetry.space_group_name_H-M   'P 1'
#
loop_
_entity.id
_entity.type
_entity.pdbx_description
1 polymer ?
#
loop_
_entity_poly.entity_id
_entity_poly.type
_entity_poly.pdbx_seq_one_letter_code
_entity_poly.pdbx_strand_id
1 'polypeptide(L)'
;MVERARRTAHFRLVILEGRVYVEKYRGSIQTRDVFTMWGILQLARWYPKKLPDVELMFDCDDRPVVRSNDFWNAMSGPPPLLRYCSDESSLDIVFPDWSFWGW
;
A
#
# COMPACT_ATOMS: atom_id res chain seq x y z
N MET A 1 2.28 14.55 0.60
CA MET A 1 2.16 13.73 -0.63
C MET A 1 1.51 12.38 -0.33
N VAL A 2 2.10 11.58 0.58
CA VAL A 2 1.59 10.26 1.01
C VAL A 2 0.20 10.32 1.65
N GLU A 3 -0.06 11.28 2.54
CA GLU A 3 -1.37 11.48 3.19
C GLU A 3 -2.56 11.64 2.23
N ARG A 4 -2.34 12.06 0.98
CA ARG A 4 -3.43 12.16 -0.02
C ARG A 4 -4.00 10.79 -0.39
N ALA A 5 -3.20 9.73 -0.28
CA ALA A 5 -3.63 8.35 -0.52
C ALA A 5 -4.61 7.84 0.55
N ARG A 6 -4.66 8.48 1.74
CA ARG A 6 -5.58 8.11 2.83
C ARG A 6 -7.05 8.06 2.41
N ARG A 7 -7.43 8.87 1.41
CA ARG A 7 -8.80 8.91 0.87
C ARG A 7 -9.29 7.55 0.38
N THR A 8 -8.40 6.69 -0.12
CA THR A 8 -8.73 5.34 -0.64
C THR A 8 -8.02 4.23 0.14
N ALA A 9 -6.89 4.51 0.79
CA ALA A 9 -6.16 3.53 1.58
C ALA A 9 -7.02 2.87 2.67
N HIS A 10 -6.79 1.58 2.87
CA HIS A 10 -7.33 0.73 3.92
C HIS A 10 -6.48 0.83 5.19
N PHE A 11 -5.16 0.87 5.04
CA PHE A 11 -4.22 1.06 6.14
C PHE A 11 -2.95 1.80 5.70
N ARG A 12 -2.31 2.44 6.67
CA ARG A 12 -0.97 3.00 6.58
C ARG A 12 -0.01 2.07 7.31
N LEU A 13 1.14 1.83 6.71
CA LEU A 13 2.23 1.08 7.32
C LEU A 13 3.48 1.94 7.35
N VAL A 14 4.14 1.98 8.51
CA VAL A 14 5.41 2.68 8.71
C VAL A 14 6.44 1.68 9.19
N ILE A 15 7.58 1.65 8.51
CA ILE A 15 8.79 1.01 9.01
C ILE A 15 9.67 2.14 9.54
N LEU A 16 10.01 2.10 10.82
CA LEU A 16 10.88 3.07 11.46
C LEU A 16 11.83 2.35 12.41
N GLU A 17 13.13 2.48 12.17
CA GLU A 17 14.20 1.84 12.95
C GLU A 17 14.01 0.31 13.08
N GLY A 18 13.53 -0.32 12.00
CA GLY A 18 13.26 -1.75 11.95
C GLY A 18 12.00 -2.22 12.70
N ARG A 19 11.17 -1.30 13.20
CA ARG A 19 9.86 -1.60 13.79
C ARG A 19 8.75 -1.27 12.79
N VAL A 20 7.74 -2.13 12.73
CA VAL A 20 6.59 -1.96 11.85
C VAL A 20 5.41 -1.43 12.68
N TYR A 21 4.86 -0.30 12.25
CA TYR A 21 3.68 0.34 12.82
C TYR A 21 2.56 0.34 11.78
N VAL A 22 1.32 0.14 12.22
CA VAL A 22 0.15 0.14 11.34
C VAL A 22 -0.96 0.99 11.94
N GLU A 23 -1.53 1.85 11.12
CA GLU A 23 -2.79 2.54 11.39
C GLU A 23 -3.84 2.06 10.39
N LYS A 24 -4.96 1.54 10.87
CA LYS A 24 -6.09 1.13 10.02
C LYS A 24 -7.06 2.29 9.85
N TYR A 25 -7.46 2.56 8.61
CA TYR A 25 -8.40 3.64 8.29
C TYR A 25 -9.83 3.13 8.07
N ARG A 26 -9.99 1.98 7.42
CA ARG A 26 -11.29 1.36 7.14
C ARG A 26 -11.17 -0.15 7.01
N GLY A 27 -12.31 -0.84 7.02
CA GLY A 27 -12.38 -2.29 6.82
C GLY A 27 -11.98 -2.67 5.40
N SER A 28 -11.18 -3.74 5.29
CA SER A 28 -10.82 -4.39 4.03
C SER A 28 -11.78 -5.52 3.72
N ILE A 29 -11.88 -5.90 2.45
CA ILE A 29 -12.59 -7.11 2.05
C ILE A 29 -11.93 -8.31 2.73
N GLN A 30 -12.72 -9.03 3.54
CA GLN A 30 -12.29 -10.24 4.25
C GLN A 30 -11.04 -9.98 5.10
N THR A 31 -9.95 -10.74 4.90
CA THR A 31 -8.71 -10.64 5.68
C THR A 31 -7.52 -10.23 4.83
N ARG A 32 -7.77 -9.59 3.68
CA ARG A 32 -6.72 -9.23 2.73
C ARG A 32 -5.67 -8.31 3.35
N ASP A 33 -6.10 -7.32 4.13
CA ASP A 33 -5.19 -6.44 4.86
C ASP A 33 -4.27 -7.23 5.80
N VAL A 34 -4.80 -8.21 6.53
CA VAL A 34 -4.06 -9.08 7.47
C VAL A 34 -2.94 -9.82 6.75
N PHE A 35 -3.21 -10.43 5.59
CA PHE A 35 -2.20 -11.19 4.87
C PHE A 35 -1.14 -10.30 4.21
N THR A 36 -1.50 -9.11 3.71
CA THR A 36 -0.51 -8.14 3.24
C THR A 36 0.40 -7.68 4.38
N MET A 37 -0.16 -7.36 5.56
CA MET A 37 0.63 -7.01 6.75
C MET A 37 1.51 -8.17 7.21
N TRP A 38 1.00 -9.40 7.17
CA TRP A 38 1.75 -10.60 7.53
C TRP A 38 2.98 -10.80 6.64
N GLY A 39 2.83 -10.61 5.33
CA GLY A 39 3.93 -10.65 4.38
C GLY A 39 5.04 -9.66 4.69
N ILE A 40 4.67 -8.41 4.99
CA ILE A 40 5.63 -7.36 5.37
C ILE A 40 6.33 -7.73 6.69
N LEU A 41 5.61 -8.30 7.65
CA LEU A 41 6.21 -8.81 8.89
C LEU A 41 7.21 -9.94 8.62
N GLN A 42 6.95 -10.84 7.67
CA GLN A 42 7.93 -11.87 7.28
C GLN A 42 9.19 -11.24 6.70
N LEU A 43 9.05 -10.25 5.81
CA LEU A 43 10.19 -9.52 5.23
C LEU A 43 11.02 -8.83 6.30
N ALA A 44 10.37 -8.16 7.27
CA ALA A 44 11.07 -7.52 8.39
C ALA A 44 11.85 -8.53 9.25
N ARG A 45 11.32 -9.75 9.41
CA ARG A 45 11.98 -10.84 10.15
C ARG A 45 13.16 -11.44 9.39
N TRP A 46 13.04 -11.63 8.08
CA TRP A 46 14.10 -12.21 7.24
C TRP A 46 15.22 -11.24 6.93
N TYR A 47 14.91 -9.93 6.87
CA TYR A 47 15.86 -8.88 6.51
C TYR A 47 16.00 -7.82 7.62
N PRO A 48 16.38 -8.20 8.85
CA PRO A 48 16.47 -7.27 9.96
C PRO A 48 17.51 -6.18 9.65
N LYS A 49 17.15 -4.92 9.93
CA LYS A 49 17.96 -3.71 9.68
C LYS A 49 18.34 -3.45 8.21
N LYS A 50 17.78 -4.20 7.26
CA LYS A 50 17.99 -3.97 5.81
C LYS A 50 16.81 -3.25 5.15
N LEU A 51 15.64 -3.27 5.77
CA LEU A 51 14.50 -2.48 5.30
C LEU A 51 14.72 -1.01 5.67
N PRO A 52 14.51 -0.08 4.73
CA PRO A 52 14.64 1.34 4.99
C PRO A 52 13.49 1.85 5.85
N ASP A 53 13.71 3.01 6.46
CA ASP A 53 12.60 3.77 7.04
C ASP A 53 11.70 4.26 5.91
N VAL A 54 10.43 3.87 5.95
CA VAL A 54 9.48 4.13 4.86
C VAL A 54 8.06 4.20 5.40
N GLU A 55 7.25 5.03 4.75
CA GLU A 55 5.81 5.10 4.96
C GLU A 55 5.08 4.67 3.67
N LEU A 56 4.13 3.76 3.83
CA LEU A 56 3.40 3.13 2.74
C LEU A 56 1.90 3.21 3.01
N MET A 57 1.12 3.40 1.93
CA MET A 57 -0.34 3.45 1.96
C MET A 57 -0.87 2.31 1.11
N PHE A 58 -1.71 1.45 1.69
CA PHE A 58 -2.22 0.26 1.02
C PHE A 58 -3.72 0.35 0.81
N ASP A 59 -4.17 -0.05 -0.37
CA ASP A 59 -5.58 -0.30 -0.66
C ASP A 59 -5.77 -1.75 -1.12
N CYS A 60 -6.69 -2.45 -0.45
CA CYS A 60 -6.88 -3.90 -0.55
C CYS A 60 -8.04 -4.33 -1.46
N ASP A 61 -8.67 -3.39 -2.19
CA ASP A 61 -9.72 -3.73 -3.16
C ASP A 61 -9.14 -4.14 -4.53
N ASP A 62 -10.00 -4.70 -5.38
CA ASP A 62 -9.60 -5.30 -6.65
C ASP A 62 -9.33 -4.30 -7.78
N ARG A 63 -9.94 -3.10 -7.76
CA ARG A 63 -9.88 -2.17 -8.89
C ARG A 63 -8.91 -1.01 -8.61
N PRO A 64 -8.07 -0.60 -9.58
CA PRO A 64 -7.23 0.58 -9.42
C PRO A 64 -8.08 1.84 -9.25
N VAL A 65 -7.56 2.83 -8.52
CA VAL A 65 -8.30 4.04 -8.12
C VAL A 65 -7.58 5.34 -8.43
N VAL A 66 -6.28 5.29 -8.76
CA VAL A 66 -5.51 6.49 -9.12
C VAL A 66 -5.47 6.59 -10.65
N ARG A 67 -6.49 7.23 -11.24
CA ARG A 67 -6.60 7.36 -12.71
C ARG A 67 -5.57 8.34 -13.26
N SER A 68 -4.88 7.98 -14.35
CA SER A 68 -3.84 8.82 -14.95
C SER A 68 -4.35 10.19 -15.44
N ASN A 69 -5.56 10.20 -16.01
CA ASN A 69 -6.21 11.42 -16.51
C ASN A 69 -6.43 12.49 -15.42
N ASP A 70 -6.59 12.10 -14.16
CA ASP A 70 -6.79 13.04 -13.05
C ASP A 70 -5.50 13.82 -12.72
N PHE A 71 -4.35 13.38 -13.23
CA PHE A 71 -3.03 13.94 -12.92
C PHE A 71 -2.27 14.50 -14.12
N TRP A 72 -2.80 14.40 -15.34
CA TRP A 72 -2.12 14.86 -16.57
C TRP A 72 -1.69 16.33 -16.52
N ASN A 73 -2.49 17.20 -15.90
CA ASN A 73 -2.19 18.64 -15.71
C ASN A 73 -2.28 19.08 -14.24
N ALA A 74 -2.24 18.14 -13.29
CA ALA A 74 -2.37 18.48 -11.89
C ALA A 74 -1.07 19.08 -11.35
N MET A 75 -1.14 20.25 -10.70
CA MET A 75 0.02 20.83 -9.98
C MET A 75 0.59 19.87 -8.93
N SER A 76 -0.25 18.99 -8.38
CA SER A 76 0.15 17.97 -7.43
C SER A 76 0.10 16.60 -8.09
N GLY A 77 1.23 15.89 -8.16
CA GLY A 77 1.34 14.55 -8.75
C GLY A 77 0.46 13.49 -8.05
N PRO A 78 0.39 12.26 -8.59
CA PRO A 78 -0.44 11.20 -8.03
C PRO A 78 -0.03 10.85 -6.59
N PRO A 79 -0.99 10.49 -5.71
CA PRO A 79 -0.65 9.95 -4.40
C PRO A 79 0.00 8.56 -4.57
N PRO A 80 1.09 8.25 -3.86
CA PRO A 80 1.67 6.92 -3.88
C PRO A 80 0.76 5.96 -3.11
N LEU A 81 0.05 5.09 -3.83
CA LEU A 81 -0.86 4.09 -3.26
C LEU A 81 -0.47 2.71 -3.78
N LEU A 82 -0.23 1.78 -2.85
CA LEU A 82 0.11 0.40 -3.17
C LEU A 82 -1.15 -0.46 -3.27
N ARG A 83 -1.22 -1.30 -4.30
CA ARG A 83 -2.37 -2.16 -4.62
C ARG A 83 -1.95 -3.49 -5.25
N TYR A 84 -2.90 -4.41 -5.29
CA TYR A 84 -2.75 -5.67 -6.02
C TYR A 84 -2.53 -5.50 -7.53
N CYS A 85 -3.29 -4.62 -8.19
CA CYS A 85 -3.22 -4.46 -9.64
C CYS A 85 -3.29 -2.99 -10.09
N SER A 86 -2.87 -2.77 -11.32
CA SER A 86 -2.88 -1.50 -12.06
C SER A 86 -2.98 -1.82 -13.56
N ASP A 87 -3.31 -0.83 -14.38
CA ASP A 87 -3.38 -0.91 -15.84
C ASP A 87 -2.77 0.34 -16.50
N GLU A 88 -2.77 0.42 -17.84
CA GLU A 88 -2.20 1.54 -18.60
C GLU A 88 -2.87 2.89 -18.31
N SER A 89 -4.08 2.88 -17.75
CA SER A 89 -4.86 4.07 -17.41
C SER A 89 -4.82 4.41 -15.91
N SER A 90 -4.07 3.65 -15.10
CA SER A 90 -3.93 3.89 -13.67
C SER A 90 -2.48 4.07 -13.23
N LEU A 91 -2.31 4.73 -12.09
CA LEU A 91 -1.02 5.10 -11.50
C LEU A 91 -0.81 4.46 -10.12
N ASP A 92 -1.65 3.48 -9.76
CA ASP A 92 -1.47 2.66 -8.57
C ASP A 92 -0.18 1.85 -8.67
N ILE A 93 0.56 1.75 -7.57
CA ILE A 93 1.84 1.04 -7.49
C ILE A 93 1.54 -0.43 -7.15
N VAL A 94 1.89 -1.33 -8.07
CA VAL A 94 1.65 -2.76 -7.88
C VAL A 94 2.53 -3.32 -6.76
N PHE A 95 1.93 -4.12 -5.88
CA PHE A 95 2.58 -4.81 -4.77
C PHE A 95 2.10 -6.27 -4.69
N PRO A 96 2.97 -7.25 -4.37
CA PRO A 96 2.57 -8.63 -4.12
C PRO A 96 1.52 -8.69 -3.00
N ASP A 97 0.29 -8.96 -3.39
CA ASP A 97 -0.88 -8.79 -2.55
C ASP A 97 -1.05 -9.92 -1.53
N TRP A 98 -2.19 -9.90 -0.83
CA TRP A 98 -2.59 -10.90 0.14
C TRP A 98 -2.51 -12.35 -0.38
N SER A 99 -2.79 -12.60 -1.67
CA SER A 99 -2.77 -13.94 -2.25
C SER A 99 -1.36 -14.54 -2.27
N PHE A 100 -0.35 -13.70 -2.45
CA PHE A 100 1.06 -14.12 -2.40
C PHE A 100 1.45 -14.67 -1.03
N TRP A 101 0.81 -14.17 0.04
CA TRP A 101 1.16 -14.49 1.43
C TRP A 101 0.28 -15.59 2.04
N GLY A 102 -0.55 -16.25 1.21
CA GLY A 102 -1.34 -17.43 1.60
C GLY A 102 -2.77 -17.15 2.02
N TRP A 103 -3.35 -16.02 1.57
CA TRP A 103 -4.80 -15.79 1.62
C TRP A 103 -5.52 -16.61 0.55
#